data_AF-A0A0N1GGP4-F1
#
_entry.id   AF-A0A0N1GGP4-F1
#
_cell.length_a   1.000
_cell.length_b   1.000
_cell.length_c   1.000
_cell.angle_alpha   90.00
_cell.angle_beta   90.00
_cell.angle_gamma   90.00
#
_symmetry.space_group_name_H-M   'P 1'
#
loop_
_entity.id
_entity.type
_entity.pdbx_description
1 polymer ?
#
loop_
_entity_poly.entity_id
_entity_poly.type
_entity_poly.pdbx_seq_one_letter_code
_entity_poly.pdbx_strand_id
1 'polypeptide(L)' 'MARRHHLIPAWYHLCMAMTLRLPDDLDAKLTERAHREGRSKQELAIEAIRDAQDRAEVKVDDVLAELMDSDTEILDYLK' A
#
# COMPACT_ATOMS: atom_id res chain seq x y z
N MET A 1 -6.45 -32.45 -20.01
CA MET A 1 -5.14 -31.80 -19.84
C MET A 1 -5.29 -30.64 -18.87
N ALA A 2 -4.84 -30.77 -17.62
CA ALA A 2 -4.99 -29.74 -16.59
C ALA A 2 -3.79 -28.78 -16.60
N ARG A 3 -4.05 -27.48 -16.75
CA ARG A 3 -3.05 -26.40 -16.68
C ARG A 3 -2.44 -26.36 -15.27
N ARG A 4 -1.15 -26.67 -15.15
CA ARG A 4 -0.38 -26.36 -13.92
C ARG A 4 -0.08 -24.86 -13.91
N HIS A 5 -0.82 -24.11 -13.11
CA HIS A 5 -0.32 -22.81 -12.64
C HIS A 5 0.92 -23.07 -11.79
N HIS A 6 2.10 -22.67 -12.27
CA HIS A 6 3.32 -22.65 -11.46
C HIS A 6 3.19 -21.53 -10.42
N LEU A 7 2.75 -21.89 -9.21
CA LEU A 7 2.88 -21.04 -8.04
C LEU A 7 4.37 -20.96 -7.71
N ILE A 8 4.93 -19.75 -7.84
CA ILE A 8 6.32 -19.48 -7.48
C ILE A 8 6.44 -19.65 -5.95
N PRO A 9 7.41 -20.44 -5.44
CA PRO A 9 7.55 -20.64 -4.00
C PRO A 9 7.84 -19.34 -3.23
N ALA A 10 7.29 -19.18 -2.02
CA ALA A 10 7.46 -17.97 -1.22
C ALA A 10 8.94 -17.61 -0.92
N TRP A 11 9.81 -18.63 -0.75
CA TRP A 11 11.24 -18.40 -0.54
C TRP A 11 11.91 -17.71 -1.75
N TYR A 12 11.41 -17.93 -2.97
CA TYR A 12 11.93 -17.27 -4.17
C TYR A 12 11.64 -15.76 -4.12
N HIS A 13 10.47 -15.35 -3.62
CA HIS A 13 10.14 -13.93 -3.44
C HIS A 13 10.94 -13.26 -2.33
N LEU A 14 11.37 -14.01 -1.31
CA LEU A 14 12.21 -13.49 -0.23
C LEU A 14 13.69 -13.36 -0.65
N CYS A 15 14.18 -14.24 -1.53
CA CYS A 15 15.57 -14.26 -1.96
C CYS A 15 15.83 -13.46 -3.25
N MET A 16 14.85 -13.34 -4.14
CA MET A 16 15.02 -12.62 -5.41
C MET A 16 14.67 -11.15 -5.24
N ALA A 17 15.66 -10.29 -5.52
CA ALA A 17 15.43 -8.87 -5.70
C ALA A 17 14.54 -8.64 -6.93
N MET A 18 13.31 -8.18 -6.72
CA MET A 18 12.39 -7.80 -7.80
C MET A 18 12.77 -6.41 -8.32
N THR A 19 12.95 -6.29 -9.64
CA THR A 19 13.18 -4.99 -10.29
C THR A 19 11.85 -4.29 -10.56
N LEU A 20 11.57 -3.22 -9.80
CA LEU A 20 10.46 -2.32 -10.08
C LEU A 20 10.87 -1.36 -11.21
N ARG A 21 10.13 -1.36 -12.32
CA ARG A 21 10.31 -0.36 -13.39
C ARG A 21 9.52 0.90 -13.03
N LEU A 22 10.22 2.00 -12.85
CA LEU A 22 9.63 3.32 -12.60
C LEU A 22 9.87 4.22 -13.81
N PRO A 23 8.96 5.17 -14.10
CA PRO A 23 9.26 6.33 -14.91
C PRO A 23 10.52 7.06 -14.42
N ASP A 24 11.31 7.61 -15.35
CA ASP A 24 12.63 8.20 -15.04
C ASP A 24 12.55 9.33 -14.00
N ASP A 25 11.48 10.12 -14.01
CA ASP A 25 11.27 11.22 -13.05
C ASP A 25 11.03 10.71 -11.62
N LEU A 26 10.34 9.58 -11.48
CA LEU A 26 10.10 8.93 -10.19
C LEU A 26 11.34 8.21 -9.68
N ASP A 27 12.11 7.56 -10.55
CA ASP A 27 13.39 6.94 -10.15
C ASP A 27 14.40 7.99 -9.69
N ALA A 28 14.46 9.16 -10.36
CA ALA A 28 15.31 10.27 -9.93
C ALA A 28 14.94 10.78 -8.54
N LYS A 29 13.65 11.01 -8.27
CA LYS A 29 13.16 11.43 -6.94
C LYS A 29 13.46 10.38 -5.87
N LEU A 30 13.28 9.10 -6.18
CA LEU A 30 13.56 8.00 -5.27
C LEU A 30 15.06 7.88 -4.98
N THR A 31 15.91 8.09 -6.00
CA THR A 31 17.37 8.11 -5.87
C THR A 31 17.84 9.25 -4.98
N GLU A 32 17.31 10.46 -5.16
CA GLU A 32 17.62 11.60 -4.30
C GLU A 32 17.21 11.36 -2.84
N ARG A 33 16.00 10.80 -2.63
CA ARG A 33 15.53 10.42 -1.30
C ARG A 33 16.45 9.38 -0.63
N ALA A 34 16.84 8.35 -1.38
CA ALA A 34 17.77 7.32 -0.92
C ALA A 34 19.11 7.89 -0.48
N HIS A 35 19.67 8.80 -1.29
CA HIS A 35 20.95 9.44 -0.98
C HIS A 35 20.86 10.31 0.29
N ARG A 36 19.81 11.11 0.41
CA ARG A 36 19.58 12.00 1.57
C ARG A 36 19.34 11.23 2.87
N GLU A 37 18.62 10.11 2.82
CA GLU A 37 18.28 9.31 4.00
C GLU A 37 19.33 8.21 4.31
N GLY A 38 20.29 7.98 3.41
CA GLY A 38 21.27 6.89 3.55
C GLY A 38 20.63 5.50 3.48
N ARG A 39 19.48 5.38 2.81
CA ARG A 39 18.67 4.15 2.73
C ARG A 39 18.61 3.62 1.30
N SER A 40 18.28 2.34 1.15
CA SER A 40 18.19 1.75 -0.20
C SER A 40 16.92 2.23 -0.93
N LYS A 41 16.99 2.34 -2.27
CA LYS A 41 15.81 2.67 -3.10
C LYS A 41 14.66 1.68 -2.89
N GLN A 42 14.98 0.40 -2.73
CA GLN A 42 14.00 -0.67 -2.52
C GLN A 42 13.25 -0.49 -1.19
N GLU A 43 13.98 -0.18 -0.12
CA GLU A 43 13.38 0.04 1.20
C GLU A 43 12.42 1.23 1.19
N LEU A 44 12.82 2.33 0.56
CA LEU A 44 11.98 3.51 0.39
C LEU A 44 10.76 3.26 -0.50
N ALA A 45 10.90 2.43 -1.54
CA ALA A 45 9.77 2.04 -2.38
C ALA A 45 8.76 1.20 -1.60
N ILE A 46 9.23 0.24 -0.79
CA ILE A 46 8.36 -0.57 0.08
C ILE A 46 7.62 0.32 1.09
N GLU A 47 8.33 1.26 1.72
CA GLU A 47 7.73 2.22 2.64
C GLU A 47 6.67 3.08 1.95
N ALA A 48 6.96 3.66 0.78
CA ALA A 48 6.00 4.48 0.05
C ALA A 48 4.73 3.71 -0.33
N ILE A 49 4.85 2.42 -0.65
CA ILE A 49 3.68 1.56 -0.93
C ILE A 49 2.87 1.33 0.33
N ARG A 50 3.52 1.04 1.46
CA ARG A 50 2.83 0.87 2.76
C ARG A 50 2.14 2.15 3.19
N ASP A 51 2.82 3.29 3.13
CA ASP A 51 2.22 4.59 3.44
C ASP A 51 1.01 4.90 2.55
N ALA A 52 1.08 4.55 1.27
CA ALA A 52 -0.05 4.73 0.35
C ALA A 52 -1.23 3.79 0.70
N GLN A 53 -0.93 2.56 1.13
CA GLN A 53 -1.93 1.60 1.60
C GLN A 53 -2.55 2.07 2.91
N ASP A 54 -1.75 2.47 3.90
CA ASP A 54 -2.24 2.98 5.19
C ASP A 54 -3.13 4.21 4.99
N ARG A 55 -2.75 5.13 4.10
CA ARG A 55 -3.60 6.28 3.74
C ARG A 55 -4.89 5.90 3.03
N ALA A 56 -4.90 4.78 2.30
CA ALA A 56 -6.09 4.25 1.65
C ALA A 56 -6.95 3.39 2.61
N GLU A 57 -6.34 2.76 3.61
CA GLU A 57 -6.97 1.96 4.67
C GLU A 57 -7.53 2.80 5.81
N VAL A 58 -7.16 4.08 5.94
CA VAL A 58 -8.05 5.09 6.53
C VAL A 58 -9.27 5.22 5.61
N LYS A 59 -10.10 4.17 5.63
CA LYS A 59 -11.37 4.10 4.97
C LYS A 59 -12.21 5.19 5.61
N VAL A 60 -12.42 6.25 4.86
CA VAL A 60 -13.52 7.19 5.08
C VAL A 60 -14.81 6.42 5.38
N ASP A 61 -15.00 5.24 4.78
CA ASP A 61 -16.13 4.35 5.05
C ASP A 61 -16.18 3.76 6.46
N ASP A 62 -15.05 3.45 7.09
CA ASP A 62 -15.05 2.89 8.46
C ASP A 62 -15.30 4.00 9.49
N VAL A 63 -14.74 5.20 9.27
CA VAL A 63 -15.05 6.40 10.08
C VAL A 63 -16.49 6.87 9.86
N LEU A 64 -16.99 6.81 8.63
CA LEU A 64 -18.37 7.15 8.29
C LEU A 64 -19.35 6.11 8.86
N ALA A 65 -19.00 4.82 8.84
CA ALA A 65 -19.80 3.77 9.48
C ALA A 65 -19.85 3.94 11.00
N GLU A 66 -18.73 4.28 11.65
CA GLU A 66 -18.70 4.56 13.09
C GLU A 66 -19.55 5.80 13.46
N LEU A 67 -19.55 6.85 12.63
CA LEU A 67 -20.42 8.02 12.79
C LEU A 67 -21.90 7.69 12.55
N MET A 68 -22.23 6.88 11.53
CA MET A 68 -23.60 6.45 11.25
C MET A 68 -24.16 5.51 12.32
N ASP A 69 -23.33 4.62 12.88
CA ASP A 69 -23.71 3.77 14.01
C ASP A 69 -23.91 4.59 15.30
N SER A 70 -23.11 5.63 15.52
CA SER A 70 -23.25 6.54 16.67
C SER A 70 -24.51 7.41 16.58
N ASP A 71 -24.92 7.82 15.38
CA ASP A 71 -26.06 8.71 15.15
C ASP A 71 -27.37 7.97 14.82
N THR A 72 -27.43 6.65 15.00
CA THR A 72 -28.67 5.88 14.76
C THR A 72 -29.82 6.37 15.64
N GLU A 73 -29.53 6.81 16.87
CA GLU A 73 -30.52 7.37 17.81
C GLU A 73 -31.02 8.77 17.38
N ILE A 74 -30.17 9.56 16.70
CA ILE A 74 -30.53 10.91 16.19
C ILE A 74 -31.32 10.80 14.88
N LEU A 75 -30.97 9.85 14.01
CA LEU A 75 -31.66 9.61 12.74
C LEU A 75 -33.07 9.02 12.91
N ASP A 76 -33.34 8.30 14.00
CA ASP A 76 -34.67 7.78 14.31
C ASP A 76 -35.64 8.89 14.80
N TYR A 77 -35.10 9.99 15.34
CA TYR A 77 -35.91 11.12 15.83
C TYR A 77 -36.38 12.09 14.73
N LEU A 78 -35.81 12.01 13.52
CA LEU A 78 -36.14 12.88 12.38
C LEU A 78 -37.15 12.26 11.39
N LYS A 79 -37.77 11.14 11.75
CA LYS A 79 -38.80 10.45 10.95
C LYS A 79 -40.21 10.80 11.42
#